data_AF-A0A1F9CIZ7-F1
#
_entry.id   AF-A0A1F9CIZ7-F1
#
_cell.length_a   1.000
_cell.length_b   1.000
_cell.length_c   1.000
_cell.angle_alpha   90.00
_cell.angle_beta   90.00
_cell.angle_gamma   90.00
#
_symmetry.space_group_name_H-M   'P 1'
#
loop_
_entity.id
_entity.type
_entity.pdbx_description
1 polymer ?
#
loop_
_entity_poly.entity_id
_entity_poly.type
_entity_poly.pdbx_seq_one_letter_code
_entity_poly.pdbx_strand_id
1 'polypeptide(L)'
;MKKMVFCLYLMVMVFSIFILSNAAFAANWVYVYSSAGPTYIYVDADSVIKSDKGITFWSKTVLGSPSKVIQTELDKWEVKLTNPWQYRRMEEYDYDNNNKQTDHFIYHNEFETSSNFVGGKSVNLDREISAALPFAKEGKDDGSVPKL
;
A
#
# COMPACT_ATOMS: atom_id res chain seq x y z
N MET A 1 -41.58 -23.10 23.39
CA MET A 1 -40.28 -23.68 22.97
C MET A 1 -39.96 -23.44 21.49
N LYS A 2 -40.82 -23.82 20.51
CA LYS A 2 -40.55 -23.62 19.07
C LYS A 2 -40.23 -22.17 18.64
N LYS A 3 -40.89 -21.17 19.24
CA LYS A 3 -40.63 -19.73 18.96
C LYS A 3 -39.26 -19.24 19.44
N MET A 4 -38.79 -19.73 20.59
CA MET A 4 -37.46 -19.35 21.12
C MET A 4 -36.33 -19.95 20.29
N VAL A 5 -36.49 -21.19 19.82
CA VAL A 5 -35.54 -21.85 18.93
C VAL A 5 -35.45 -21.10 17.59
N PHE A 6 -36.59 -20.65 17.05
CA PHE A 6 -36.64 -19.83 15.84
C PHE A 6 -35.91 -18.49 16.00
N CYS A 7 -36.11 -17.77 17.11
CA CYS A 7 -35.40 -16.52 17.37
C CYS A 7 -33.89 -16.71 17.53
N LEU A 8 -33.46 -17.82 18.13
CA LEU A 8 -32.04 -18.14 18.26
C LEU A 8 -31.39 -18.40 16.89
N TYR A 9 -32.04 -19.17 16.01
CA TYR A 9 -31.57 -19.37 14.65
C TYR A 9 -31.49 -18.07 13.86
N LEU A 10 -32.49 -17.18 14.01
CA LEU A 10 -32.48 -15.87 13.38
C LEU A 10 -31.30 -15.01 13.87
N MET A 11 -31.04 -14.98 15.18
CA MET A 11 -29.89 -14.25 15.74
C MET A 11 -28.56 -14.81 15.23
N VAL A 12 -28.39 -16.13 15.21
CA VAL A 12 -27.15 -16.76 14.70
C VAL A 12 -26.98 -16.47 13.22
N MET A 13 -28.04 -16.55 12.41
CA MET A 13 -27.95 -16.27 10.97
C MET A 13 -27.60 -14.80 10.70
N VAL A 14 -28.21 -13.87 11.43
CA VAL A 14 -27.90 -12.44 11.34
C VAL A 14 -26.46 -12.16 11.78
N PHE A 15 -26.02 -12.75 12.90
CA PHE A 15 -24.65 -12.59 13.40
C PHE A 15 -23.61 -13.17 12.41
N SER A 16 -23.92 -14.31 11.77
CA SER A 16 -23.09 -14.88 10.72
C SER A 16 -23.00 -13.99 9.48
N ILE A 17 -24.08 -13.29 9.10
CA ILE A 17 -24.04 -12.32 7.99
C ILE A 17 -23.09 -11.16 8.32
N PHE A 18 -23.05 -10.68 9.57
CA PHE A 18 -22.13 -9.62 9.99
C PHE A 18 -20.66 -10.08 10.09
N ILE A 19 -20.40 -11.36 10.38
CA ILE A 19 -19.04 -11.91 10.40
C ILE A 19 -18.56 -12.22 8.97
N LEU A 20 -19.46 -12.67 8.09
CA LEU A 20 -19.16 -13.04 6.70
C LEU A 20 -19.24 -11.85 5.73
N SER A 21 -19.86 -10.74 6.13
CA SER A 21 -19.74 -9.46 5.43
C SER A 21 -18.31 -8.95 5.66
N ASN A 22 -17.39 -9.54 4.90
CA ASN A 22 -16.15 -8.98 4.43
C ASN A 22 -15.88 -7.62 5.06
N ALA A 23 -15.03 -7.62 6.07
CA ALA A 23 -14.20 -6.47 6.33
C ALA A 23 -13.37 -6.21 5.06
N ALA A 24 -14.01 -5.60 4.08
CA ALA A 24 -13.36 -4.90 2.99
C ALA A 24 -12.74 -3.69 3.66
N PHE A 25 -11.60 -3.90 4.32
CA PHE A 25 -10.73 -2.82 4.73
C PHE A 25 -10.33 -2.14 3.42
N ALA A 26 -11.00 -1.04 3.10
CA ALA A 26 -10.51 -0.11 2.10
C ALA A 26 -9.10 0.29 2.55
N ALA A 27 -8.11 0.17 1.66
CA ALA A 27 -6.74 0.53 1.99
C ALA A 27 -6.69 1.98 2.51
N ASN A 28 -5.92 2.21 3.57
CA ASN A 28 -5.89 3.47 4.29
C ASN A 28 -4.82 4.39 3.67
N TRP A 29 -5.16 4.92 2.50
CA TRP A 29 -4.28 5.77 1.71
C TRP A 29 -4.10 7.15 2.34
N VAL A 30 -2.91 7.43 2.85
CA VAL A 30 -2.49 8.72 3.39
C VAL A 30 -1.82 9.53 2.29
N TYR A 31 -2.34 10.71 2.00
CA TYR A 31 -1.72 11.65 1.06
C TYR A 31 -0.36 12.15 1.56
N VAL A 32 0.66 12.13 0.70
CA VAL A 32 2.01 12.60 1.04
C VAL A 32 2.32 13.93 0.35
N TYR A 33 2.28 13.97 -0.98
CA TYR A 33 2.55 15.18 -1.77
C TYR A 33 2.00 15.06 -3.20
N SER A 34 1.98 16.18 -3.93
CA SER A 34 1.79 16.21 -5.38
C SER A 34 3.11 16.45 -6.11
N SER A 35 3.33 15.75 -7.22
CA SER A 35 4.48 15.93 -8.11
C SER A 35 4.10 16.83 -9.31
N ALA A 36 4.97 16.96 -10.31
CA ALA A 36 4.71 17.73 -11.52
C ALA A 36 3.41 17.28 -12.23
N GLY A 37 2.60 18.25 -12.64
CA GLY A 37 1.27 18.02 -13.22
C GLY A 37 0.25 17.53 -12.18
N PRO A 38 -0.86 16.90 -12.60
CA PRO A 38 -1.88 16.36 -11.69
C PRO A 38 -1.45 15.00 -11.11
N THR A 39 -0.22 14.87 -10.61
CA THR A 39 0.31 13.61 -10.07
C THR A 39 0.26 13.63 -8.55
N TYR A 40 -0.35 12.62 -7.92
CA TYR A 40 -0.54 12.56 -6.47
C TYR A 40 0.06 11.29 -5.90
N ILE A 41 0.74 11.41 -4.75
CA ILE A 41 1.43 10.32 -4.09
C ILE A 41 0.80 10.05 -2.73
N TYR A 42 0.58 8.77 -2.44
CA TYR A 42 -0.01 8.27 -1.20
C TYR A 42 0.80 7.12 -0.63
N VAL A 43 0.66 6.84 0.66
CA VAL A 43 1.17 5.65 1.36
C VAL A 43 0.00 4.90 1.97
N ASP A 44 0.01 3.57 1.91
CA ASP A 44 -1.00 2.76 2.62
C ASP A 44 -0.57 2.56 4.07
N ALA A 45 -1.20 3.29 5.00
CA ALA A 45 -0.90 3.26 6.43
C ALA A 45 -1.12 1.90 7.08
N ASP A 46 -2.02 1.06 6.55
CA ASP A 46 -2.28 -0.25 7.16
C ASP A 46 -1.27 -1.31 6.74
N SER A 47 -0.52 -1.06 5.67
CA SER A 47 0.49 -1.99 5.12
C SER A 47 1.90 -1.76 5.66
N VAL A 48 2.13 -0.76 6.52
CA VAL A 48 3.47 -0.42 6.98
C VAL A 48 3.93 -1.43 8.04
N ILE A 49 4.83 -2.33 7.64
CA ILE A 49 5.40 -3.35 8.52
C ILE A 49 6.82 -2.96 8.93
N LYS A 50 7.10 -3.09 10.22
CA LYS A 50 8.42 -2.92 10.80
C LYS A 50 9.05 -4.28 11.10
N SER A 51 10.33 -4.39 10.80
CA SER A 51 11.19 -5.52 11.14
C SER A 51 12.51 -5.04 11.74
N ASP A 52 13.34 -5.98 12.19
CA ASP A 52 14.70 -5.68 12.68
C ASP A 52 15.59 -4.98 11.63
N LYS A 53 15.24 -5.12 10.35
CA LYS A 53 16.00 -4.55 9.22
C LYS A 53 15.53 -3.15 8.82
N GLY A 54 14.34 -2.72 9.27
CA GLY A 54 13.75 -1.44 8.93
C GLY A 54 12.25 -1.56 8.66
N ILE A 55 11.73 -0.89 7.62
CA ILE A 55 10.30 -0.92 7.29
C ILE A 55 10.05 -1.39 5.85
N THR A 56 8.89 -2.01 5.64
CA THR A 56 8.32 -2.32 4.34
C THR A 56 6.98 -1.61 4.23
N PHE A 57 6.70 -0.96 3.10
CA PHE A 57 5.42 -0.27 2.89
C PHE A 57 5.06 -0.19 1.40
N TRP A 58 3.80 0.14 1.13
CA TRP A 58 3.31 0.43 -0.21
C TRP A 58 3.08 1.92 -0.41
N SER A 59 3.51 2.44 -1.57
CA SER A 59 3.11 3.75 -2.06
C SER A 59 2.29 3.64 -3.34
N LYS A 60 1.44 4.65 -3.56
CA LYS A 60 0.55 4.76 -4.71
C LYS A 60 0.78 6.07 -5.42
N THR A 61 1.04 6.00 -6.72
CA THR A 61 1.09 7.14 -7.62
C THR A 61 -0.18 7.19 -8.45
N VAL A 62 -0.93 8.28 -8.36
CA VAL A 62 -2.10 8.54 -9.21
C VAL A 62 -1.73 9.59 -10.25
N LEU A 63 -1.76 9.21 -11.52
CA LEU A 63 -1.46 10.07 -12.66
C LEU A 63 -2.76 10.74 -13.13
N GLY A 64 -2.95 12.02 -12.83
CA GLY A 64 -4.22 12.72 -13.07
C GLY A 64 -4.49 13.14 -14.52
N SER A 65 -3.81 12.55 -15.50
CA SER A 65 -4.16 12.73 -16.92
C SER A 65 -4.93 11.51 -17.41
N PRO A 66 -6.24 11.64 -17.72
CA PRO A 66 -7.08 10.51 -18.14
C PRO A 66 -6.69 9.92 -19.50
N SER A 67 -5.78 10.58 -20.23
CA SER A 67 -5.22 10.12 -21.50
C SER A 67 -4.08 9.12 -21.36
N LYS A 68 -3.57 8.88 -20.14
CA LYS A 68 -2.48 7.92 -19.94
C LYS A 68 -3.03 6.50 -19.92
N VAL A 69 -2.28 5.59 -20.53
CA VAL A 69 -2.57 4.14 -20.52
C VAL A 69 -2.49 3.59 -19.10
N ILE A 70 -1.55 4.10 -18.31
CA ILE A 70 -1.40 3.83 -16.88
C ILE A 70 -1.95 5.02 -16.10
N GLN A 71 -2.88 4.76 -15.19
CA GLN A 71 -3.48 5.77 -14.32
C GLN A 71 -3.00 5.66 -12.87
N THR A 72 -2.72 4.45 -12.40
CA THR A 72 -2.24 4.19 -11.04
C THR A 72 -1.04 3.26 -11.06
N GLU A 73 0.02 3.62 -10.34
CA GLU A 73 1.18 2.77 -10.06
C GLU A 73 1.18 2.46 -8.56
N LEU A 74 1.35 1.19 -8.18
CA LEU A 74 1.60 0.77 -6.80
C LEU A 74 3.04 0.27 -6.68
N ASP A 75 3.83 0.93 -5.83
CA ASP A 75 5.21 0.56 -5.57
C ASP A 75 5.34 -0.05 -4.16
N LYS A 76 5.96 -1.23 -4.05
CA LYS A 76 6.37 -1.80 -2.75
C LYS A 76 7.81 -1.44 -2.45
N TRP A 77 8.07 -0.93 -1.27
CA TRP A 77 9.40 -0.50 -0.84
C TRP A 77 9.85 -1.29 0.38
N GLU A 78 11.13 -1.68 0.38
CA GLU A 78 11.84 -2.11 1.58
C GLU A 78 12.91 -1.07 1.93
N VAL A 79 12.95 -0.67 3.19
CA VAL A 79 13.77 0.45 3.66
C VAL A 79 14.54 0.05 4.91
N LYS A 80 15.85 0.27 4.88
CA LYS A 80 16.73 0.23 6.04
C LYS A 80 16.86 1.63 6.64
N LEU A 81 16.56 1.74 7.92
CA LEU A 81 16.60 3.00 8.67
C LEU A 81 18.04 3.39 9.11
N THR A 82 19.00 3.29 8.20
CA THR A 82 20.40 3.70 8.39
C THR A 82 20.58 5.22 8.24
N ASN A 83 21.80 5.76 8.41
CA ASN A 83 22.08 7.16 8.09
C ASN A 83 23.18 7.25 7.02
N PRO A 84 22.87 7.60 5.76
CA PRO A 84 21.53 7.90 5.22
C PRO A 84 20.63 6.66 5.15
N TRP A 85 19.32 6.87 5.01
CA TRP A 85 18.38 5.77 4.73
C TRP A 85 18.76 5.07 3.43
N GLN A 86 18.59 3.75 3.42
CA GLN A 86 18.77 2.94 2.24
C GLN A 86 17.44 2.27 1.90
N TYR A 87 17.13 2.14 0.63
CA TYR A 87 15.86 1.59 0.21
C TYR A 87 16.00 0.84 -1.11
N ARG A 88 15.05 -0.03 -1.39
CA ARG A 88 14.91 -0.69 -2.67
C ARG A 88 13.44 -0.89 -3.00
N ARG A 89 13.11 -0.80 -4.29
CA ARG A 89 11.79 -1.21 -4.79
C ARG A 89 11.75 -2.72 -4.87
N MET A 90 10.68 -3.33 -4.37
CA MET A 90 10.48 -4.78 -4.38
C MET A 90 9.52 -5.22 -5.49
N GLU A 91 8.40 -4.51 -5.62
CA GLU A 91 7.32 -4.82 -6.57
C GLU A 91 6.73 -3.53 -7.14
N GLU A 92 6.22 -3.57 -8.37
CA GLU A 92 5.45 -2.50 -9.01
C GLU A 92 4.25 -3.07 -9.74
N TYR A 93 3.07 -2.49 -9.56
CA TYR A 93 1.84 -2.86 -10.23
C TYR A 93 1.26 -1.65 -10.95
N ASP A 94 1.00 -1.80 -12.24
CA ASP A 94 0.39 -0.76 -13.06
C ASP A 94 -1.07 -1.07 -13.32
N TYR A 95 -1.90 -0.03 -13.26
CA TYR A 95 -3.33 -0.13 -13.50
C TYR A 95 -3.79 0.92 -14.50
N ASP A 96 -4.65 0.49 -15.42
CA ASP A 96 -5.33 1.36 -16.36
C ASP A 96 -6.44 2.19 -15.70
N ASN A 97 -7.14 2.97 -16.52
CA ASN A 97 -8.21 3.84 -16.08
C ASN A 97 -9.50 3.13 -15.62
N ASN A 98 -9.59 1.81 -15.82
CA ASN A 98 -10.67 0.96 -15.32
C ASN A 98 -10.23 0.16 -14.08
N ASN A 99 -9.11 0.54 -13.45
CA ASN A 99 -8.47 -0.20 -12.36
C ASN A 99 -8.14 -1.65 -12.74
N LYS A 100 -7.96 -1.95 -14.03
CA LYS A 100 -7.48 -3.25 -14.47
C LYS A 100 -5.97 -3.21 -14.44
N GLN A 101 -5.37 -4.19 -13.75
CA GLN A 101 -3.93 -4.35 -13.74
C GLN A 101 -3.43 -4.62 -15.17
N THR A 102 -2.49 -3.80 -15.64
CA THR A 102 -1.85 -3.94 -16.96
C THR A 102 -0.55 -4.71 -16.85
N ASP A 103 0.27 -4.37 -15.85
CA ASP A 103 1.62 -4.92 -15.67
C ASP A 103 1.92 -5.22 -14.20
N HIS A 104 2.92 -6.08 -13.98
CA HIS A 104 3.47 -6.36 -12.66
C HIS A 104 4.96 -6.69 -12.80
N PHE A 105 5.79 -5.96 -12.06
CA PHE A 105 7.24 -6.09 -12.05
C PHE A 105 7.71 -6.51 -10.66
N ILE A 106 8.62 -7.50 -10.62
CA ILE A 106 9.31 -7.92 -9.40
C ILE A 106 10.78 -7.56 -9.54
N TYR A 107 11.29 -6.76 -8.61
CA TYR A 107 12.64 -6.25 -8.65
C TYR A 107 13.58 -7.04 -7.75
N HIS A 108 14.81 -7.21 -8.24
CA HIS A 108 15.92 -7.85 -7.52
C HIS A 108 17.11 -6.89 -7.48
N ASN A 109 16.85 -5.65 -7.06
CA ASN A 109 17.81 -4.57 -6.96
C ASN A 109 18.55 -4.57 -5.61
N GLU A 110 19.70 -3.90 -5.62
CA GLU A 110 20.44 -3.59 -4.41
C GLU A 110 19.80 -2.42 -3.65
N PHE A 111 20.20 -2.28 -2.38
CA PHE A 111 19.78 -1.14 -1.58
C PHE A 111 20.53 0.12 -2.04
N GLU A 112 19.79 1.19 -2.30
CA GLU A 112 20.31 2.46 -2.77
C GLU A 112 19.97 3.58 -1.78
N THR A 113 20.72 4.69 -1.85
CA THR A 113 20.41 5.93 -1.12
C THR A 113 19.68 6.91 -2.04
N SER A 114 19.03 7.93 -1.47
CA SER A 114 18.34 8.98 -2.25
C SER A 114 19.24 9.75 -3.22
N SER A 115 20.54 9.80 -2.96
CA SER A 115 21.53 10.38 -3.87
C SER A 115 21.79 9.55 -5.12
N ASN A 116 21.58 8.23 -5.08
CA ASN A 116 22.01 7.30 -6.12
C ASN A 116 20.85 6.69 -6.91
N PHE A 117 19.61 6.90 -6.48
CA PHE A 117 18.46 6.25 -7.08
C PHE A 117 18.14 6.80 -8.46
N VAL A 118 18.39 5.99 -9.49
CA VAL A 118 18.17 6.32 -10.90
C VAL A 118 16.71 6.07 -11.25
N GLY A 119 15.89 7.14 -11.23
CA GLY A 119 14.48 7.04 -11.63
C GLY A 119 13.64 8.30 -11.43
N GLY A 120 14.24 9.46 -11.15
CA GLY A 120 13.51 10.72 -10.92
C GLY A 120 12.65 10.77 -9.63
N LYS A 121 12.36 9.61 -9.00
CA LYS A 121 11.60 9.46 -7.74
C LYS A 121 12.44 9.71 -6.46
N SER A 122 13.77 9.85 -6.55
CA SER A 122 14.69 9.73 -5.38
C SER A 122 14.55 10.81 -4.30
N VAL A 123 14.34 12.07 -4.68
CA VAL A 123 14.25 13.20 -3.72
C VAL A 123 12.97 13.15 -2.89
N ASN A 124 11.96 12.41 -3.34
CA ASN A 124 10.68 12.39 -2.68
C ASN A 124 10.42 11.12 -1.86
N LEU A 125 11.22 10.06 -2.04
CA LEU A 125 11.02 8.82 -1.27
C LEU A 125 11.28 9.03 0.23
N ASP A 126 12.22 9.89 0.60
CA ASP A 126 12.43 10.27 2.01
C ASP A 126 11.16 10.88 2.65
N ARG A 127 10.32 11.57 1.86
CA ARG A 127 9.02 12.08 2.33
C ARG A 127 8.01 10.95 2.52
N GLU A 128 7.98 9.99 1.61
CA GLU A 128 7.11 8.80 1.70
C GLU A 128 7.49 7.95 2.91
N ILE A 129 8.79 7.71 3.13
CA ILE A 129 9.32 7.01 4.31
C ILE A 129 8.92 7.75 5.59
N SER A 130 9.11 9.07 5.63
CA SER A 130 8.72 9.90 6.78
C SER A 130 7.23 9.84 7.07
N ALA A 131 6.38 9.75 6.03
CA ALA A 131 4.94 9.62 6.17
C ALA A 131 4.51 8.20 6.57
N ALA A 132 5.23 7.17 6.15
CA ALA A 132 4.96 5.76 6.50
C ALA A 132 5.33 5.45 7.96
N LEU A 133 6.47 5.96 8.43
CA LEU A 133 7.06 5.62 9.73
C LEU A 133 6.09 5.66 10.94
N PRO A 134 5.22 6.68 11.10
CA PRO A 134 4.28 6.73 12.22
C PRO A 134 3.27 5.58 12.26
N PHE A 135 3.02 4.91 11.13
CA PHE A 135 2.06 3.82 11.01
C PHE A 135 2.69 2.43 11.12
N ALA A 136 4.01 2.36 11.29
CA ALA A 136 4.75 1.10 11.27
C ALA A 136 4.38 0.20 12.45
N LYS A 137 3.92 -1.02 12.15
CA LYS A 137 3.55 -2.05 13.13
C LYS A 137 4.55 -3.20 13.05
N GLU A 138 4.92 -3.77 14.19
CA GLU A 138 5.79 -4.96 14.22
C GLU A 138 5.11 -6.12 13.50
N GLY A 139 5.81 -6.74 12.55
CA GLY A 139 5.27 -7.84 11.74
C GLY A 139 6.37 -8.70 11.13
N LYS A 140 5.99 -9.88 10.64
CA LYS A 140 6.89 -10.82 9.96
C LYS A 140 6.53 -11.02 8.49
N ASP A 141 5.39 -10.50 8.08
CA ASP A 141 4.89 -10.50 6.72
C ASP A 141 5.29 -9.21 6.01
N ASP A 142 5.59 -9.29 4.72
CA ASP A 142 6.03 -8.12 3.95
C ASP A 142 4.85 -7.22 3.51
N GLY A 143 3.69 -7.32 4.17
CA GLY A 143 2.44 -6.65 3.79
C GLY A 143 1.81 -7.22 2.52
N SER A 144 0.49 -7.43 2.52
CA SER A 144 -0.27 -7.80 1.32
C SER A 144 -0.39 -6.64 0.34
N VAL A 145 -0.53 -6.93 -0.96
CA VAL A 145 -0.85 -5.92 -1.97
C VAL A 145 -2.15 -5.20 -1.58
N PRO A 146 -2.15 -3.87 -1.41
CA PRO A 146 -3.34 -3.12 -1.06
C PRO A 146 -4.41 -3.18 -2.17
N LYS A 147 -5.68 -3.16 -1.79
CA LYS A 147 -6.77 -3.04 -2.76
C LYS A 147 -6.90 -1.58 -3.23
N LEU A 148 -7.10 -1.38 -4.55
CA LEU A 148 -7.40 -0.09 -5.16
C LEU A 148 -8.87 0.31 -5.01
#